data_AF-A0A1F9MRH0-F1
#
_entry.id   AF-A0A1F9MRH0-F1
#
_cell.length_a   1.000
_cell.length_b   1.000
_cell.length_c   1.000
_cell.angle_alpha   90.00
_cell.angle_beta   90.00
_cell.angle_gamma   90.00
#
_symmetry.space_group_name_H-M   'P 1'
#
loop_
_entity.id
_entity.type
_entity.pdbx_description
1 polymer ?
#
loop_
_entity_poly.entity_id
_entity_poly.type
_entity_poly.pdbx_seq_one_letter_code
_entity_poly.pdbx_strand_id
1 'polypeptide(L)'
;MSIPLFNLSNLNAREMHIIGFEIHRFVYQRRPIVIFTVNPAYDRPVMFFGTAYLRVGSSKTTLGNHPEQEREIWNRRKLRDWSAQICEKATIADLSLETVYKARMESRKAYASPLPIIKGSRR
;
A
#
# COMPACT_ATOMS: atom_id res chain seq x y z
N MET A 1 -4.53 10.03 -35.18
CA MET A 1 -3.30 9.95 -34.37
C MET A 1 -3.52 8.89 -33.33
N SER A 2 -3.05 7.67 -33.59
CA SER A 2 -3.29 6.50 -32.73
C SER A 2 -2.02 6.23 -31.93
N ILE A 3 -2.10 6.34 -30.60
CA ILE A 3 -1.04 5.88 -29.70
C ILE A 3 -1.05 4.35 -29.80
N PRO A 4 0.05 3.68 -30.18
CA PRO A 4 0.03 2.22 -30.27
C PRO A 4 -0.09 1.66 -28.85
N LEU A 5 -1.12 0.81 -28.66
CA LEU A 5 -1.30 -0.01 -27.46
C LEU A 5 -0.03 -0.85 -27.25
N PHE A 6 0.62 -0.64 -26.11
CA PHE A 6 1.81 -1.38 -25.69
C PHE A 6 1.47 -2.88 -25.63
N ASN A 7 2.03 -3.66 -26.55
CA ASN A 7 1.85 -5.10 -26.57
C ASN A 7 2.83 -5.74 -25.56
N LEU A 8 2.30 -6.20 -24.43
CA LEU A 8 3.06 -6.76 -23.30
C LEU A 8 3.57 -8.20 -23.51
N SER A 9 3.39 -8.79 -24.69
CA SER A 9 3.59 -10.25 -24.88
C SER A 9 5.03 -10.72 -25.13
N ASN A 10 6.03 -9.84 -25.23
CA ASN A 10 7.39 -10.25 -25.62
C ASN A 10 8.53 -9.64 -24.80
N LEU A 11 8.37 -9.54 -23.48
CA LEU A 11 9.50 -9.28 -22.58
C LEU A 11 10.03 -10.61 -22.03
N ASN A 12 10.93 -11.22 -22.80
CA ASN A 12 11.87 -12.21 -22.27
C ASN A 12 12.87 -11.49 -21.34
N ALA A 13 12.37 -11.01 -20.21
CA ALA A 13 13.17 -10.49 -19.13
C ALA A 13 13.59 -11.68 -18.29
N ARG A 14 14.82 -12.16 -18.50
CA ARG A 14 15.53 -12.95 -17.49
C ARG A 14 15.38 -12.21 -16.17
N GLU A 15 14.59 -12.79 -15.25
CA GLU A 15 14.16 -12.19 -14.01
C GLU A 15 15.36 -11.86 -13.13
N MET A 16 15.87 -10.65 -13.30
CA MET A 16 16.79 -10.04 -12.37
C MET A 16 15.90 -9.33 -11.34
N HIS A 17 15.51 -10.05 -10.29
CA HIS A 17 14.65 -9.54 -9.23
C HIS A 17 15.44 -8.53 -8.37
N ILE A 18 15.65 -7.34 -8.90
CA ILE A 18 16.15 -6.19 -8.14
C ILE A 18 14.93 -5.62 -7.42
N ILE A 19 14.88 -5.85 -6.12
CA ILE A 19 13.75 -5.48 -5.26
C ILE A 19 13.47 -3.97 -5.40
N GLY A 20 12.28 -3.61 -5.89
CA GLY A 20 11.79 -2.22 -5.93
C GLY A 20 12.06 -1.40 -7.21
N PHE A 21 12.63 -2.02 -8.26
CA PHE A 21 12.85 -1.36 -9.55
C PHE A 21 12.14 -2.11 -10.68
N GLU A 22 11.36 -1.39 -11.48
CA GLU A 22 10.79 -1.91 -12.72
C GLU A 22 11.54 -1.32 -13.91
N ILE A 23 11.99 -2.18 -14.83
CA ILE A 23 12.84 -1.79 -15.96
C ILE A 23 12.05 -1.99 -17.25
N HIS A 24 11.79 -0.90 -17.97
CA HIS A 24 11.12 -0.93 -19.27
C HIS A 24 12.12 -0.60 -20.37
N ARG A 25 12.29 -1.51 -21.32
CA ARG A 25 13.21 -1.34 -22.47
C ARG A 25 12.39 -1.23 -23.75
N PHE A 26 12.64 -0.19 -24.54
CA PHE A 26 12.00 -0.01 -25.85
C PHE A 26 12.88 0.80 -26.80
N VAL A 27 12.55 0.77 -28.09
CA VAL A 27 13.23 1.57 -29.12
C VAL A 27 12.29 2.70 -29.55
N TYR A 28 12.80 3.92 -29.53
CA TYR A 28 12.08 5.10 -30.02
C TYR A 28 12.97 5.87 -30.99
N GLN A 29 12.47 6.18 -32.18
CA GLN A 29 13.23 6.88 -33.24
C GLN A 29 14.62 6.25 -33.52
N ARG A 30 14.67 4.91 -33.63
CA ARG A 30 15.92 4.12 -33.81
C ARG A 30 16.95 4.25 -32.67
N ARG A 31 16.56 4.79 -31.51
CA ARG A 31 17.40 4.88 -30.32
C ARG A 31 16.89 3.93 -29.25
N PRO A 32 17.75 3.09 -28.66
CA PRO A 32 17.36 2.27 -27.51
C PRO A 32 17.18 3.18 -26.29
N ILE A 33 16.03 3.05 -25.62
CA ILE A 33 15.68 3.78 -24.40
C ILE A 33 15.42 2.75 -23.29
N VAL A 34 15.90 3.06 -22.09
CA VAL A 34 15.63 2.29 -20.88
C VAL A 34 15.01 3.22 -19.85
N ILE A 35 13.79 2.91 -19.42
CA ILE A 35 13.11 3.60 -18.32
C ILE A 35 13.27 2.74 -17.07
N PHE A 36 13.68 3.41 -15.98
CA PHE A 36 13.70 2.83 -14.64
C PHE A 36 12.58 3.47 -13.82
N THR A 37 11.61 2.67 -13.42
CA THR A 37 10.58 3.06 -12.47
C THR A 37 11.06 2.64 -11.09
N VAL A 38 11.22 3.61 -10.18
CA VAL A 38 11.67 3.37 -8.81
C VAL A 38 10.48 3.56 -7.89
N ASN A 39 10.18 2.53 -7.10
CA ASN A 39 9.09 2.63 -6.12
C ASN A 39 9.45 3.61 -4.99
N PRO A 40 8.47 4.33 -4.44
CA PRO A 40 8.73 5.25 -3.33
C PRO A 40 9.17 4.49 -2.07
N ALA A 41 9.87 5.18 -1.17
CA ALA A 41 10.18 4.65 0.15
C ALA A 41 8.89 4.43 0.97
N TYR A 42 8.79 3.30 1.70
CA TYR A 42 7.57 2.88 2.40
C TYR A 42 7.66 2.87 3.92
N ASP A 43 8.86 2.68 4.49
CA ASP A 43 9.05 2.52 5.93
C ASP A 43 10.24 3.32 6.47
N ARG A 44 11.29 3.51 5.68
CA ARG A 44 12.46 4.32 6.02
C ARG A 44 12.97 5.09 4.79
N PRO A 45 13.53 6.28 4.96
CA PRO A 45 14.14 7.00 3.85
C PRO A 45 15.32 6.23 3.25
N VAL A 46 15.44 6.27 1.93
CA VAL A 46 16.58 5.66 1.22
C VAL A 46 17.80 6.55 1.40
N MET A 47 18.82 6.02 2.08
CA MET A 47 20.08 6.72 2.32
C MET A 47 21.11 6.36 1.26
N PHE A 48 21.82 7.38 0.78
CA PHE A 48 22.97 7.24 -0.10
C PHE A 48 24.19 7.80 0.62
N PHE A 49 25.19 6.94 0.88
CA PHE A 49 26.34 7.27 1.74
C PHE A 49 25.95 7.90 3.08
N GLY A 50 24.94 7.34 3.75
CA GLY A 50 24.46 7.82 5.05
C GLY A 50 23.60 9.10 5.01
N THR A 51 23.41 9.70 3.83
CA THR A 51 22.56 10.90 3.67
C THR A 51 21.29 10.53 2.90
N ALA A 52 20.12 10.86 3.46
CA ALA A 52 18.86 10.72 2.76
C ALA A 52 18.65 11.89 1.78
N TYR A 53 18.26 11.57 0.55
CA TYR A 53 17.97 12.56 -0.49
C TYR A 53 16.53 12.41 -0.99
N LEU A 54 15.93 13.53 -1.36
CA LEU A 54 14.68 13.59 -2.11
C LEU A 54 14.92 14.31 -3.43
N ARG A 55 14.05 14.06 -4.41
CA ARG A 55 13.99 14.84 -5.64
C ARG A 55 12.77 15.76 -5.60
N VAL A 56 13.01 17.06 -5.71
CA VAL A 56 11.96 18.08 -5.87
C VAL A 56 12.13 18.67 -7.27
N GLY A 57 11.21 18.34 -8.17
CA GLY A 57 11.33 18.68 -9.60
C GLY A 57 12.53 17.98 -10.24
N SER A 58 13.44 18.77 -10.84
CA SER A 58 14.67 18.26 -11.46
C SER A 58 15.86 18.16 -10.49
N SER A 59 15.80 18.83 -9.33
CA SER A 59 16.93 18.95 -8.40
C SER A 59 16.93 17.87 -7.31
N LYS A 60 18.14 17.49 -6.87
CA LYS A 60 18.38 16.56 -5.75
C LYS A 60 18.64 17.35 -4.48
N THR A 61 17.73 17.27 -3.52
CA THR A 61 17.81 17.95 -2.22
C THR A 61 18.01 16.95 -1.09
N THR A 62 18.62 17.38 0.01
CA THR A 62 18.77 16.56 1.22
C THR A 62 17.44 16.49 1.97
N LEU A 63 17.04 15.28 2.38
CA LEU A 63 15.77 15.07 3.08
C LEU A 63 15.73 15.75 4.46
N GLY A 64 16.89 15.96 5.10
CA GLY A 64 16.96 16.63 6.40
C GLY A 64 16.45 18.09 6.40
N ASN A 65 16.32 18.72 5.23
CA ASN A 65 15.73 20.06 5.11
C ASN A 65 14.19 20.03 5.05
N HIS A 66 13.58 18.84 5.02
CA HIS A 66 12.15 18.62 4.80
C HIS A 66 11.58 17.61 5.82
N PRO A 67 11.50 17.99 7.11
CA PRO A 67 11.03 17.10 8.17
C PRO A 67 9.58 16.62 7.96
N GLU A 68 8.75 17.39 7.27
CA GLU A 68 7.39 17.00 6.91
C GLU A 68 7.34 15.81 5.95
N GLN A 69 8.24 15.79 4.95
CA GLN A 69 8.31 14.73 3.96
C GLN A 69 8.89 13.45 4.57
N GLU A 70 9.87 13.59 5.45
CA GLU A 70 10.38 12.45 6.21
C GLU A 70 9.28 11.82 7.08
N ARG A 71 8.51 12.64 7.80
CA ARG A 71 7.38 12.16 8.61
C ARG A 71 6.32 11.44 7.77
N GLU A 72 6.07 11.89 6.55
CA GLU A 72 5.15 11.22 5.63
C GLU A 72 5.64 9.81 5.28
N ILE A 73 6.94 9.66 4.97
CA ILE A 73 7.55 8.35 4.67
C ILE A 73 7.37 7.39 5.84
N TRP A 74 7.63 7.83 7.07
CA TRP A 74 7.43 7.01 8.28
C TRP A 74 5.96 6.64 8.52
N ASN A 75 5.03 7.52 8.14
CA ASN A 75 3.61 7.30 8.33
C ASN A 75 2.98 6.43 7.23
N ARG A 76 3.55 6.36 6.02
CA ARG A 76 2.96 5.60 4.90
C ARG A 76 2.65 4.14 5.23
N ARG A 77 3.51 3.45 5.98
CA ARG A 77 3.22 2.08 6.45
C ARG A 77 1.98 2.03 7.36
N LYS A 78 1.80 3.01 8.25
CA LYS A 78 0.65 3.07 9.17
C LYS A 78 -0.66 3.36 8.44
N LEU A 79 -0.62 4.10 7.33
CA LEU A 79 -1.81 4.37 6.51
C LEU A 79 -2.35 3.11 5.81
N ARG A 80 -1.53 2.08 5.59
CA ARG A 80 -1.99 0.77 5.13
C ARG A 80 -2.20 -0.15 6.31
N ASP A 81 -3.43 -0.18 6.81
CA ASP A 81 -3.85 -1.22 7.76
C ASP A 81 -3.91 -2.56 7.04
N TRP A 82 -2.99 -3.47 7.40
CA TRP A 82 -2.96 -4.82 6.84
C TRP A 82 -4.15 -5.66 7.33
N SER A 83 -4.69 -5.36 8.51
CA SER A 83 -5.79 -6.13 9.11
C SER A 83 -7.15 -5.80 8.49
N ALA A 84 -7.27 -4.61 7.91
CA ALA A 84 -8.45 -4.17 7.17
C ALA A 84 -8.45 -4.58 5.69
N GLN A 85 -7.39 -5.24 5.20
CA GLN A 85 -7.32 -5.67 3.80
C GLN A 85 -8.20 -6.89 3.55
N ILE A 86 -8.88 -6.90 2.40
CA ILE A 86 -9.67 -8.05 1.95
C ILE A 86 -8.71 -9.15 1.50
N CYS A 87 -8.85 -10.33 2.08
CA CYS A 87 -8.18 -11.53 1.60
C CYS A 87 -9.08 -12.21 0.54
N GLU A 88 -8.76 -12.05 -0.75
CA GLU A 88 -9.57 -12.61 -1.85
C GLU A 88 -9.73 -14.14 -1.79
N LYS A 89 -8.79 -14.83 -1.13
CA LYS A 89 -8.80 -16.28 -0.97
C LYS A 89 -9.70 -16.76 0.17
N ALA A 90 -10.01 -15.88 1.13
CA ALA A 90 -10.79 -16.25 2.30
C ALA A 90 -12.28 -16.31 1.95
N THR A 91 -12.89 -17.48 2.16
CA THR A 91 -14.32 -17.72 1.90
C THR A 91 -15.05 -17.98 3.21
N ILE A 92 -16.39 -17.91 3.20
CA ILE A 92 -17.24 -18.23 4.38
C ILE A 92 -16.95 -19.63 4.96
N ALA A 93 -16.46 -20.56 4.13
CA ALA A 93 -16.09 -21.91 4.55
C ALA A 93 -14.85 -21.96 5.46
N ASP A 94 -13.99 -20.95 5.43
CA ASP A 94 -12.80 -20.86 6.29
C ASP A 94 -13.16 -20.45 7.73
N LEU A 95 -14.43 -20.09 7.98
CA LEU A 95 -14.90 -19.69 9.30
C LEU A 95 -15.23 -20.90 10.17
N SER A 96 -14.43 -21.14 11.22
CA SER A 96 -14.67 -22.23 12.17
C SER A 96 -15.99 -22.06 12.93
N LEU A 97 -16.75 -23.15 13.03
CA LEU A 97 -18.02 -23.21 13.73
C LEU A 97 -17.89 -22.90 15.23
N GLU A 98 -16.77 -23.30 15.85
CA GLU A 98 -16.47 -23.03 17.25
C GLU A 98 -16.31 -21.52 17.51
N THR A 99 -15.65 -20.82 16.59
CA THR A 99 -15.46 -19.36 16.66
C THR A 99 -16.79 -18.63 16.54
N VAL A 100 -17.67 -19.06 15.64
CA VAL A 100 -19.02 -18.49 15.48
C VAL A 100 -19.86 -18.70 16.75
N TYR A 101 -19.77 -19.87 17.36
CA TYR A 101 -20.47 -20.17 18.61
C TYR A 101 -19.98 -19.27 19.75
N LYS A 102 -18.66 -19.14 19.94
CA LYS A 102 -18.05 -18.24 20.94
C LYS A 102 -18.49 -16.79 20.74
N ALA A 103 -18.42 -16.28 19.51
CA ALA A 103 -18.84 -14.92 19.18
C ALA A 103 -20.33 -14.66 19.53
N ARG A 104 -21.22 -15.63 19.29
CA ARG A 104 -22.64 -15.53 19.65
C ARG A 104 -22.88 -15.51 21.16
N MET A 105 -22.10 -16.30 21.91
CA MET A 105 -22.20 -16.33 23.37
C MET A 105 -21.72 -15.02 23.99
N GLU A 106 -20.66 -14.43 23.45
CA GLU A 106 -20.11 -13.15 23.93
C GLU A 106 -20.96 -11.96 23.55
N SER A 107 -21.51 -11.92 22.33
CA SER A 107 -22.41 -10.84 21.92
C SER A 107 -23.65 -10.78 22.82
N ARG A 108 -24.19 -11.95 23.20
CA ARG A 108 -25.31 -12.02 24.15
C ARG A 108 -24.94 -11.40 25.50
N LYS A 109 -23.72 -11.58 26.01
CA LYS A 109 -23.28 -10.93 27.26
C LYS A 109 -23.14 -9.42 27.11
N ALA A 110 -22.59 -8.95 25.99
CA ALA A 110 -22.39 -7.52 25.73
C ALA A 110 -23.72 -6.76 25.53
N TYR A 111 -24.71 -7.40 24.89
CA TYR A 111 -26.03 -6.82 24.61
C TYR A 111 -27.14 -7.31 25.56
N ALA A 112 -26.81 -8.08 26.61
CA ALA A 112 -27.76 -8.51 27.65
C ALA A 112 -28.10 -7.40 28.65
N SER A 113 -27.34 -6.30 28.67
CA SER A 113 -27.78 -5.09 29.37
C SER A 113 -29.04 -4.56 28.66
N PRO A 114 -30.15 -4.31 29.38
CA PRO A 114 -31.33 -3.73 28.75
C PRO A 114 -30.91 -2.42 28.07
N LEU A 115 -31.26 -2.27 26.79
CA LEU A 115 -31.08 -1.00 26.10
C LEU A 115 -31.64 0.11 27.00
N PRO A 116 -30.91 1.22 27.19
CA PRO A 116 -31.41 2.32 28.00
C PRO A 116 -32.78 2.71 27.43
N ILE A 117 -33.83 2.51 28.23
CA ILE A 117 -35.18 2.93 27.87
C ILE A 117 -35.06 4.44 27.70
N ILE A 118 -35.11 4.90 26.44
CA ILE A 118 -35.18 6.32 26.12
C ILE A 118 -36.51 6.76 26.72
N LYS A 119 -36.50 7.30 27.95
CA LYS A 119 -37.68 7.87 28.57
C LYS A 119 -38.08 9.04 27.67
N GLY A 120 -39.11 8.81 26.85
CA GLY A 120 -39.71 9.84 26.04
C GLY A 120 -40.00 11.04 26.92
N SER A 121 -39.33 12.15 26.63
CA SER A 121 -39.61 13.44 27.24
C SER A 121 -41.07 13.77 26.89
N ARG A 122 -41.97 13.55 27.85
CA ARG A 122 -43.33 14.07 27.74
C ARG A 122 -43.20 15.58 27.82
N ARG A 123 -43.40 16.24 26.67
CA ARG A 123 -43.81 17.64 26.61
C ARG A 123 -45.25 17.76 27.05
#